data_AF-A0A9D2IHH8-F1
#
_entry.id   AF-A0A9D2IHH8-F1
#
_cell.length_a   1.000
_cell.length_b   1.000
_cell.length_c   1.000
_cell.angle_alpha   90.00
_cell.angle_beta   90.00
_cell.angle_gamma   90.00
#
_symmetry.space_group_name_H-M   'P 1'
#
loop_
_entity.id
_entity.type
_entity.pdbx_description
1 polymer ?
#
loop_
_entity_poly.entity_id
_entity_poly.type
_entity_poly.pdbx_seq_one_letter_code
_entity_poly.pdbx_strand_id
1 'polypeptide(L)'
;MKKYYKNYRRKPNTIFFAVLGGVFIVIGVLAFFFVNEGNSLWLGLCCGAGVLLAVLPQFVLYERFCLSGTTLHYKRGGIPHKADIKDACAVICVYDEYRRGKGFVPATFQSKEGAVPVPALLFFTGVSEEELDLCDRRTMAKITFRKQLISDMLLDFGFLEELWGSGFAGKVYIFEDIAAIYKPAFDEIFKGSDRVAVFDRIPLRAKRAMQKK
;
A
#
# COMPACT_ATOMS: atom_id res chain seq x y z
N MET A 1 -13.34 1.21 17.30
CA MET A 1 -12.43 1.56 16.19
C MET A 1 -12.35 0.40 15.21
N LYS A 2 -12.87 0.57 14.00
CA LYS A 2 -12.87 -0.47 12.96
C LYS A 2 -11.44 -0.66 12.45
N LYS A 3 -11.05 -1.91 12.20
CA LYS A 3 -9.69 -2.26 11.75
C LYS A 3 -9.75 -2.68 10.30
N TYR A 4 -8.89 -2.06 9.49
CA TYR A 4 -8.71 -2.35 8.08
C TYR A 4 -7.34 -2.98 7.86
N TYR A 5 -7.16 -3.59 6.69
CA TYR A 5 -5.96 -4.35 6.36
C TYR A 5 -5.27 -3.74 5.15
N LYS A 6 -4.01 -3.33 5.32
CA LYS A 6 -3.10 -3.19 4.20
C LYS A 6 -2.76 -4.60 3.73
N ASN A 7 -3.17 -4.93 2.51
CA ASN A 7 -2.73 -6.16 1.89
C ASN A 7 -1.19 -6.17 1.81
N TYR A 8 -0.54 -7.21 2.33
CA TYR A 8 0.88 -7.43 2.09
C TYR A 8 1.22 -8.90 1.83
N ARG A 9 1.99 -9.12 0.76
CA ARG A 9 2.60 -10.35 0.23
C ARG A 9 1.71 -11.57 -0.15
N ARG A 10 1.97 -12.09 -1.35
CA ARG A 10 1.28 -13.24 -1.97
C ARG A 10 1.79 -14.58 -1.42
N LYS A 11 0.90 -15.58 -1.35
CA LYS A 11 1.18 -17.01 -1.05
C LYS A 11 2.50 -17.56 -1.63
N PRO A 12 2.93 -17.27 -2.87
CA PRO A 12 4.17 -17.80 -3.43
C PRO A 12 5.45 -17.34 -2.72
N ASN A 13 5.50 -16.11 -2.22
CA ASN A 13 6.64 -15.65 -1.43
C ASN A 13 6.67 -16.35 -0.07
N THR A 14 5.50 -16.58 0.53
CA THR A 14 5.36 -17.38 1.75
C THR A 14 5.87 -18.80 1.55
N ILE A 15 5.54 -19.44 0.43
CA ILE A 15 6.04 -20.78 0.07
C ILE A 15 7.57 -20.76 -0.09
N PHE A 16 8.12 -19.76 -0.78
CA PHE A 16 9.58 -19.64 -0.94
C PHE A 16 10.31 -19.54 0.41
N PHE A 17 9.84 -18.69 1.32
CA PHE A 17 10.44 -18.56 2.65
C PHE A 17 10.24 -19.79 3.54
N ALA A 18 9.11 -20.49 3.40
CA ALA A 18 8.89 -21.76 4.07
C ALA A 18 9.85 -22.85 3.57
N VAL A 19 10.06 -22.96 2.25
CA VAL A 19 11.01 -23.91 1.65
C VAL A 19 12.44 -23.57 2.06
N LEU A 20 12.83 -22.29 1.97
CA LEU A 20 14.16 -21.84 2.38
C LEU A 20 14.41 -22.10 3.87
N GLY A 21 13.43 -21.82 4.73
CA GLY A 21 13.51 -22.14 6.15
C GLY A 21 13.65 -23.64 6.42
N GLY A 22 12.91 -24.47 5.68
CA GLY A 22 13.05 -25.93 5.73
C GLY A 22 14.44 -26.43 5.34
N VAL A 23 15.03 -25.86 4.30
CA VAL A 23 16.41 -26.17 3.88
C VAL A 23 17.42 -25.85 4.98
N PHE A 24 17.28 -24.71 5.67
CA PHE A 24 18.15 -24.34 6.79
C PHE A 24 18.04 -25.31 7.98
N ILE A 25 16.83 -25.81 8.28
CA ILE A 25 16.64 -26.83 9.32
C ILE A 25 17.36 -28.13 8.95
N VAL A 26 17.19 -28.60 7.69
CA VAL A 26 17.87 -29.82 7.22
C VAL A 26 19.39 -29.68 7.25
N ILE A 27 19.93 -28.54 6.83
CA ILE A 27 21.37 -28.25 6.91
C ILE A 27 21.86 -28.26 8.36
N GLY A 28 21.11 -27.70 9.30
CA GLY A 28 21.45 -27.73 10.73
C GLY A 28 21.54 -29.15 11.29
N VAL A 29 20.58 -30.01 10.93
CA VAL A 29 20.58 -31.42 11.33
C VAL A 29 21.76 -32.17 10.70
N LEU A 30 22.04 -31.96 9.42
CA LEU A 30 23.19 -32.59 8.76
C LEU A 30 24.53 -32.11 9.35
N ALA A 31 24.66 -30.83 9.66
CA ALA A 31 25.87 -30.26 10.28
C ALA A 31 26.17 -30.87 11.66
N PHE A 32 25.11 -31.19 12.43
CA PHE A 32 25.22 -31.87 13.72
C PHE A 32 25.81 -33.29 13.62
N PHE A 33 25.48 -34.02 12.54
CA PHE A 33 25.97 -35.38 12.32
C PHE A 33 27.31 -35.45 11.58
N PHE A 34 27.62 -34.50 10.69
CA PHE A 34 28.72 -34.67 9.71
C PHE A 34 29.87 -33.65 9.78
N VAL A 35 29.68 -32.48 10.39
CA VAL A 35 30.71 -31.40 10.34
C VAL A 35 31.46 -31.28 11.65
N ASN A 36 30.76 -31.39 12.78
CA ASN A 36 31.35 -31.49 14.10
C ASN A 36 30.39 -32.34 14.95
N GLU A 37 30.64 -33.64 15.05
CA GLU A 37 29.77 -34.57 15.78
C GLU A 37 29.42 -34.00 17.17
N GLY A 38 28.12 -33.82 17.42
CA GLY A 38 27.63 -33.33 18.72
C GLY A 38 27.67 -31.81 18.91
N ASN A 39 28.06 -31.01 17.90
CA ASN A 39 28.10 -29.56 18.03
C ASN A 39 26.69 -28.94 17.97
N SER A 40 26.09 -28.75 19.14
CA SER A 40 24.75 -28.18 19.33
C SER A 40 24.63 -26.70 18.93
N LEU A 41 25.73 -25.97 18.81
CA LEU A 41 25.73 -24.56 18.40
C LEU A 41 25.27 -24.39 16.95
N TRP A 42 25.79 -25.19 16.02
CA TRP A 42 25.40 -25.13 14.61
C TRP A 42 23.97 -25.59 14.38
N LEU A 43 23.55 -26.63 15.11
CA LEU A 43 22.17 -27.07 15.12
C LEU A 43 21.23 -25.93 15.58
N GLY A 44 21.56 -25.28 16.70
CA GLY A 44 20.77 -24.18 17.25
C GLY A 44 20.68 -22.97 16.32
N LEU A 45 21.79 -22.54 15.73
CA LEU A 45 21.84 -21.41 14.81
C LEU A 45 21.07 -21.66 13.52
N CYS A 46 21.30 -22.80 12.86
CA CYS A 46 20.64 -23.12 11.58
C CYS A 46 19.15 -23.41 11.75
N CYS A 47 18.74 -24.15 12.79
CA CYS A 47 17.33 -24.40 13.08
C CYS A 47 16.63 -23.11 13.52
N GLY A 48 17.25 -22.30 14.37
CA GLY A 48 16.69 -21.00 14.80
C GLY A 48 16.49 -20.05 13.63
N ALA A 49 17.50 -19.89 12.77
CA ALA A 49 17.42 -19.09 11.55
C ALA A 49 16.37 -19.65 10.57
N GLY A 50 16.30 -20.97 10.40
CA GLY A 50 15.33 -21.64 9.54
C GLY A 50 13.89 -21.42 9.98
N VAL A 51 13.61 -21.52 11.29
CA VAL A 51 12.29 -21.22 11.87
C VAL A 51 11.94 -19.75 11.70
N LEU A 52 12.86 -18.84 12.01
CA LEU A 52 12.67 -17.40 11.81
C LEU A 52 12.34 -17.08 10.34
N LEU A 53 13.08 -17.65 9.39
CA LEU A 53 12.84 -17.48 7.95
C LEU A 53 11.49 -18.04 7.51
N ALA A 54 11.06 -19.18 8.04
CA ALA A 54 9.77 -19.78 7.69
C ALA A 54 8.57 -19.01 8.27
N VAL A 55 8.73 -18.44 9.47
CA VAL A 55 7.63 -17.93 10.30
C VAL A 55 7.47 -16.41 10.19
N LEU A 56 8.54 -15.61 10.24
CA LEU A 56 8.45 -14.14 10.18
C LEU A 56 7.68 -13.62 8.95
N PRO A 57 7.89 -14.15 7.73
CA PRO A 57 7.20 -13.65 6.55
C PRO A 57 5.70 -13.91 6.56
N GLN A 58 5.21 -14.86 7.36
CA GLN A 58 3.78 -15.15 7.51
C GLN A 58 3.08 -14.10 8.37
N PHE A 59 3.76 -13.50 9.35
CA PHE A 59 3.19 -12.45 10.22
C PHE A 59 3.15 -11.06 9.58
N VAL A 60 3.99 -10.82 8.56
CA VAL A 60 4.01 -9.57 7.79
C VAL A 60 2.79 -9.44 6.85
N LEU A 61 1.97 -10.47 6.72
CA LEU A 61 0.85 -10.54 5.77
C LEU A 61 -0.28 -9.52 6.02
N TYR A 62 -0.38 -8.95 7.22
CA TYR A 62 -1.50 -8.09 7.61
C TYR A 62 -1.05 -6.86 8.39
N GLU A 63 -0.58 -5.83 7.68
CA GLU A 63 -0.40 -4.51 8.29
C GLU A 63 -1.77 -3.86 8.52
N ARG A 64 -2.22 -3.83 9.76
CA ARG A 64 -3.50 -3.20 10.11
C ARG A 64 -3.37 -1.67 10.11
N PHE A 65 -4.45 -1.02 9.71
CA PHE A 65 -4.64 0.41 9.93
C PHE A 65 -6.04 0.69 10.46
N CYS A 66 -6.19 1.80 11.16
CA CYS A 66 -7.47 2.25 11.67
C CYS A 66 -7.45 3.74 11.95
N LEU A 67 -8.64 4.31 12.07
CA LEU A 67 -8.85 5.73 12.28
C LEU A 67 -9.48 5.99 13.65
N SER A 68 -8.97 6.97 14.39
CA SER A 68 -9.54 7.44 15.65
C SER A 68 -9.67 8.96 15.59
N GLY A 69 -10.86 9.46 15.26
CA GLY A 69 -11.03 10.87 14.87
C GLY A 69 -10.11 11.18 13.69
N THR A 70 -9.30 12.22 13.78
CA THR A 70 -8.32 12.58 12.72
C THR A 70 -6.98 11.85 12.85
N THR A 71 -6.80 10.97 13.84
CA THR A 71 -5.53 10.24 14.01
C THR A 71 -5.54 8.92 13.26
N LEU A 72 -4.67 8.79 12.26
CA LEU A 72 -4.41 7.56 11.53
C LEU A 72 -3.41 6.69 12.31
N HIS A 73 -3.83 5.49 12.66
CA HIS A 73 -2.97 4.44 13.21
C HIS A 73 -2.61 3.48 12.09
N TYR A 74 -1.32 3.24 11.87
CA TYR A 74 -0.85 2.34 10.82
C TYR A 74 0.43 1.64 11.23
N LYS A 75 0.77 0.56 10.53
CA LYS A 75 2.07 -0.09 10.67
C LYS A 75 2.94 0.20 9.44
N ARG A 76 4.26 0.22 9.66
CA ARG A 76 5.27 0.28 8.61
C ARG A 76 6.41 -0.65 8.97
N GLY A 77 6.60 -1.71 8.20
CA GLY A 77 7.60 -2.75 8.50
C GLY A 77 7.31 -3.44 9.85
N GLY A 78 6.03 -3.58 10.21
CA GLY A 78 5.62 -4.15 11.50
C GLY A 78 5.66 -3.20 12.71
N ILE A 79 6.31 -2.03 12.59
CA ILE A 79 6.39 -1.03 13.65
C ILE A 79 5.11 -0.19 13.66
N PRO A 80 4.45 0.02 14.83
CA PRO A 80 3.27 0.86 14.93
C PRO A 80 3.63 2.36 14.84
N HIS A 81 2.88 3.08 14.03
CA HIS A 81 2.97 4.53 13.85
C HIS A 81 1.60 5.18 14.03
N LYS A 82 1.63 6.48 14.35
CA LYS A 82 0.45 7.34 14.41
C LYS A 82 0.76 8.64 13.69
N ALA A 83 -0.21 9.18 12.98
CA ALA A 83 -0.11 10.50 12.37
C ALA A 83 -1.48 11.20 12.49
N ASP A 84 -1.48 12.49 12.81
CA ASP A 84 -2.68 13.31 12.64
C ASP A 84 -2.82 13.63 11.15
N ILE A 85 -3.97 13.31 10.58
CA ILE A 85 -4.27 13.48 9.16
C ILE A 85 -5.32 14.56 8.90
N LYS A 86 -5.70 15.34 9.92
CA LYS A 86 -6.72 16.39 9.79
C LYS A 86 -6.53 17.25 8.54
N ASP A 87 -5.34 17.80 8.35
CA ASP A 87 -5.00 18.70 7.24
C ASP A 87 -4.15 18.03 6.15
N ALA A 88 -4.03 16.69 6.20
CA ALA A 88 -3.26 15.94 5.21
C ALA A 88 -3.95 15.93 3.83
N CYS A 89 -3.18 15.81 2.76
CA CYS A 89 -3.73 15.57 1.43
C CYS A 89 -3.94 14.07 1.22
N ALA A 90 -5.08 13.70 0.64
CA ALA A 90 -5.35 12.34 0.19
C ALA A 90 -5.21 12.25 -1.34
N VAL A 91 -4.52 11.23 -1.84
CA VAL A 91 -4.44 10.92 -3.27
C VAL A 91 -4.99 9.54 -3.50
N ILE A 92 -5.95 9.44 -4.42
CA ILE A 92 -6.58 8.21 -4.88
C ILE A 92 -6.14 7.96 -6.32
N CYS A 93 -5.44 6.85 -6.55
CA CYS A 93 -4.86 6.50 -7.84
C CYS A 93 -4.90 4.99 -8.07
N VAL A 94 -4.32 4.48 -9.16
CA VAL A 94 -4.29 3.04 -9.42
C VAL A 94 -3.37 2.33 -8.43
N TYR A 95 -3.86 1.27 -7.80
CA TYR A 95 -3.04 0.39 -6.96
C TYR A 95 -2.15 -0.49 -7.84
N ASP A 96 -0.87 -0.56 -7.50
CA ASP A 96 0.11 -1.39 -8.17
C ASP A 96 0.86 -2.31 -7.20
N GLU A 97 1.18 -3.51 -7.69
CA GLU A 97 1.90 -4.53 -6.95
C GLU A 97 3.19 -4.87 -7.66
N TYR A 98 4.24 -5.09 -6.88
CA TYR A 98 5.47 -5.65 -7.42
C TYR A 98 5.25 -7.12 -7.85
N ARG A 99 5.44 -7.40 -9.13
CA ARG A 99 5.44 -8.74 -9.71
C ARG A 99 6.86 -9.11 -10.11
N ARG A 100 7.32 -10.27 -9.64
CA ARG A 100 8.67 -10.78 -9.94
C ARG A 100 8.91 -10.81 -11.46
N GLY A 101 10.02 -10.24 -11.90
CA GLY A 101 10.42 -10.15 -13.31
C GLY A 101 9.62 -9.15 -14.17
N LYS A 102 8.58 -8.51 -13.62
CA LYS A 102 7.75 -7.53 -14.34
C LYS A 102 7.72 -6.14 -13.69
N GLY A 103 8.33 -5.97 -12.52
CA GLY A 103 8.31 -4.72 -11.78
C GLY A 103 6.94 -4.42 -11.17
N PHE A 104 6.62 -3.14 -10.95
CA PHE A 104 5.31 -2.72 -10.44
C PHE A 104 4.26 -2.75 -11.54
N VAL A 105 3.23 -3.56 -11.35
CA VAL A 105 2.14 -3.77 -12.31
C VAL A 105 0.81 -3.42 -11.63
N PRO A 106 -0.10 -2.70 -12.32
CA PRO A 106 -1.44 -2.43 -11.80
C PRO A 106 -2.15 -3.69 -11.32
N ALA A 107 -2.78 -3.60 -10.15
CA ALA A 107 -3.67 -4.63 -9.65
C ALA A 107 -5.07 -4.43 -10.25
N THR A 108 -5.67 -5.52 -10.68
CA THR A 108 -7.03 -5.53 -11.21
C THR A 108 -7.83 -6.63 -10.52
N PHE A 109 -9.14 -6.44 -10.42
CA PHE A 109 -10.08 -7.54 -10.15
C PHE A 109 -10.88 -7.81 -11.42
N GLN A 110 -11.42 -9.03 -11.53
CA GLN A 110 -12.23 -9.42 -12.68
C GLN A 110 -13.69 -9.05 -12.40
N SER A 111 -14.23 -8.13 -13.21
CA SER A 111 -15.67 -7.85 -13.27
C SER A 111 -16.30 -8.63 -14.43
N LYS A 112 -17.63 -8.56 -14.56
CA LYS A 112 -18.34 -9.14 -15.71
C LYS A 112 -17.97 -8.47 -17.04
N GLU A 113 -17.47 -7.25 -16.99
CA GLU A 113 -17.15 -6.41 -18.16
C GLU A 113 -15.64 -6.39 -18.48
N GLY A 114 -14.82 -6.98 -17.61
CA GLY A 114 -13.38 -7.14 -17.82
C GLY A 114 -12.54 -6.87 -16.58
N ALA A 115 -11.24 -6.68 -16.78
CA ALA A 115 -10.31 -6.40 -15.70
C ALA A 115 -10.40 -4.92 -15.28
N VAL A 116 -10.82 -4.68 -14.05
CA VAL A 116 -11.00 -3.33 -13.50
C VAL A 116 -9.86 -3.00 -12.53
N PRO A 117 -9.18 -1.84 -12.66
CA PRO A 117 -8.11 -1.43 -11.77
C PRO A 117 -8.61 -1.20 -10.35
N VAL A 118 -7.84 -1.69 -9.38
CA VAL A 118 -8.14 -1.49 -7.95
C VAL A 118 -7.60 -0.12 -7.51
N PRO A 119 -8.37 0.68 -6.78
CA PRO A 119 -7.92 1.97 -6.28
C PRO A 119 -6.98 1.83 -5.07
N ALA A 120 -6.02 2.75 -4.98
CA ALA A 120 -5.15 2.97 -3.82
C ALA A 120 -5.55 4.28 -3.13
N LEU A 121 -5.26 4.38 -1.84
CA LEU A 121 -5.37 5.61 -1.06
C LEU A 121 -4.01 5.91 -0.41
N LEU A 122 -3.53 7.13 -0.62
CA LEU A 122 -2.28 7.63 -0.07
C LEU A 122 -2.51 8.92 0.70
N PHE A 123 -1.86 9.05 1.85
CA PHE A 123 -1.85 10.26 2.64
C PHE A 123 -0.49 10.94 2.57
N PHE A 124 -0.49 12.24 2.34
CA PHE A 124 0.68 13.09 2.29
C PHE A 124 0.50 14.29 3.21
N THR A 125 1.58 14.78 3.79
CA THR A 125 1.57 16.06 4.53
C THR A 125 1.30 17.26 3.63
N GLY A 126 1.55 17.13 2.32
CA GLY A 126 1.24 18.12 1.30
C GLY A 126 1.56 17.58 -0.10
N VAL A 127 0.88 18.12 -1.12
CA VAL A 127 1.00 17.70 -2.52
C VAL A 127 1.12 18.95 -3.40
N SER A 128 2.05 18.92 -4.36
CA SER A 128 2.13 19.93 -5.42
C SER A 128 1.20 19.53 -6.56
N GLU A 129 0.21 20.37 -6.87
CA GLU A 129 -0.72 20.11 -7.98
C GLU A 129 -0.02 20.10 -9.36
N GLU A 130 1.17 20.70 -9.47
CA GLU A 130 1.94 20.69 -10.72
C GLU A 130 2.59 19.33 -11.02
N GLU A 131 2.71 18.43 -10.03
CA GLU A 131 3.36 17.11 -10.19
C GLU A 131 2.35 15.95 -10.14
N LEU A 132 1.05 16.25 -10.00
CA LEU A 132 -0.01 15.24 -9.94
C LEU A 132 -0.15 14.45 -11.25
N ASP A 133 0.25 15.02 -12.38
CA ASP A 133 0.27 14.33 -13.68
C ASP A 133 1.17 13.08 -13.70
N LEU A 134 2.16 13.03 -12.81
CA LEU A 134 3.05 11.89 -12.63
C LEU A 134 2.49 10.82 -11.68
N CYS A 135 1.32 11.03 -11.09
CA CYS A 135 0.82 10.27 -9.93
C CYS A 135 -0.32 9.28 -10.29
N ASP A 136 -0.36 8.75 -11.52
CA ASP A 136 -1.40 7.81 -11.97
C ASP A 136 -1.41 6.49 -11.18
N ARG A 137 -0.25 6.10 -10.62
CA ARG A 137 -0.09 4.87 -9.82
C ARG A 137 0.43 5.15 -8.43
N ARG A 138 0.09 4.26 -7.49
CA ARG A 138 0.53 4.32 -6.09
C ARG A 138 2.04 4.41 -5.97
N THR A 139 2.80 3.57 -6.67
CA THR A 139 4.26 3.60 -6.58
C THR A 139 4.84 4.90 -7.15
N MET A 140 4.26 5.43 -8.22
CA MET A 140 4.69 6.71 -8.79
C MET A 140 4.43 7.86 -7.82
N ALA A 141 3.21 7.97 -7.27
CA ALA A 141 2.86 8.98 -6.28
C ALA A 141 3.78 8.93 -5.04
N LYS A 142 4.15 7.72 -4.59
CA LYS A 142 5.13 7.52 -3.50
C LYS A 142 6.53 8.01 -3.84
N ILE A 143 6.95 7.89 -5.10
CA ILE A 143 8.27 8.34 -5.54
C ILE A 143 8.28 9.87 -5.65
N THR A 144 7.28 10.45 -6.31
CA THR A 144 7.12 11.90 -6.51
C THR A 144 7.11 12.63 -5.17
N PHE A 145 6.24 12.21 -4.24
CA PHE A 145 6.07 12.87 -2.93
C PHE A 145 6.68 12.07 -1.78
N ARG A 146 7.84 11.43 -2.01
CA ARG A 146 8.47 10.51 -1.06
C ARG A 146 8.68 11.11 0.34
N LYS A 147 9.02 12.40 0.42
CA LYS A 147 9.33 13.07 1.69
C LYS A 147 8.06 13.46 2.46
N GLN A 148 6.94 13.59 1.77
CA GLN A 148 5.64 13.99 2.31
C GLN A 148 4.75 12.79 2.65
N LEU A 149 5.11 11.58 2.20
CA LEU A 149 4.31 10.37 2.40
C LEU A 149 4.16 10.04 3.89
N ILE A 150 2.91 10.02 4.35
CA ILE A 150 2.53 9.52 5.68
C ILE A 150 2.35 8.00 5.61
N SER A 151 1.43 7.55 4.76
CA SER A 151 1.04 6.14 4.64
C SER A 151 0.28 5.90 3.34
N ASP A 152 0.40 4.70 2.78
CA ASP A 152 -0.35 4.22 1.62
C ASP A 152 -1.06 2.90 1.91
N MET A 153 -2.22 2.69 1.28
CA MET A 153 -3.04 1.48 1.39
C MET A 153 -3.84 1.22 0.11
N LEU A 154 -4.42 0.03 0.01
CA LEU A 154 -5.50 -0.23 -0.94
C LEU A 154 -6.75 0.50 -0.44
N LEU A 155 -7.52 1.09 -1.35
CA LEU A 155 -8.70 1.86 -0.97
C LEU A 155 -9.84 0.92 -0.54
N ASP A 156 -10.30 1.08 0.68
CA ASP A 156 -11.53 0.50 1.21
C ASP A 156 -12.57 1.63 1.31
N PHE A 157 -13.71 1.48 0.63
CA PHE A 157 -14.74 2.52 0.58
C PHE A 157 -15.38 2.76 1.95
N GLY A 158 -15.50 1.74 2.79
CA GLY A 158 -15.98 1.91 4.17
C GLY A 158 -14.98 2.67 5.04
N PHE A 159 -13.68 2.53 4.78
CA PHE A 159 -12.67 3.40 5.41
C PHE A 159 -12.75 4.83 4.90
N LEU A 160 -13.00 5.02 3.60
CA LEU A 160 -13.12 6.36 3.00
C LEU A 160 -14.32 7.14 3.55
N GLU A 161 -15.45 6.47 3.76
CA GLU A 161 -16.61 7.02 4.46
C GLU A 161 -16.27 7.44 5.91
N GLU A 162 -15.61 6.54 6.65
CA GLU A 162 -15.17 6.81 8.03
C GLU A 162 -14.20 7.99 8.08
N LEU A 163 -13.26 8.06 7.13
CA LEU A 163 -12.33 9.17 6.97
C LEU A 163 -13.08 10.49 6.73
N TRP A 164 -14.01 10.51 5.78
CA TRP A 164 -14.74 11.72 5.42
C TRP A 164 -15.59 12.25 6.59
N GLY A 165 -16.17 11.34 7.39
CA GLY A 165 -16.92 11.68 8.60
C GLY A 165 -16.08 12.00 9.84
N SER A 166 -14.76 11.82 9.80
CA SER A 166 -13.88 11.90 10.99
C SER A 166 -13.44 13.31 11.41
N GLY A 167 -13.80 14.34 10.64
CA GLY A 167 -13.24 15.69 10.76
C GLY A 167 -11.99 15.92 9.91
N PHE A 168 -11.68 15.01 8.98
CA PHE A 168 -10.69 15.23 7.92
C PHE A 168 -11.04 16.49 7.13
N ALA A 169 -10.14 17.47 7.13
CA ALA A 169 -10.29 18.79 6.51
C ALA A 169 -9.57 18.90 5.16
N GLY A 170 -8.58 18.03 4.92
CA GLY A 170 -7.69 18.11 3.77
C GLY A 170 -8.34 17.83 2.40
N LYS A 171 -7.56 18.12 1.35
CA LYS A 171 -7.98 17.97 -0.05
C LYS A 171 -7.79 16.53 -0.53
N VAL A 172 -8.72 16.04 -1.34
CA VAL A 172 -8.71 14.71 -1.96
C VAL A 172 -8.48 14.85 -3.46
N TYR A 173 -7.43 14.24 -3.96
CA TYR A 173 -7.11 14.19 -5.39
C TYR A 173 -7.40 12.81 -5.93
N ILE A 174 -8.19 12.70 -6.99
CA ILE A 174 -8.58 11.42 -7.59
C ILE A 174 -8.09 11.36 -9.04
N PHE A 175 -7.37 10.30 -9.39
CA PHE A 175 -6.96 10.08 -10.76
C PHE A 175 -8.18 9.79 -11.67
N GLU A 176 -8.24 10.43 -12.83
CA GLU A 176 -9.39 10.45 -13.74
C GLU A 176 -9.97 9.06 -14.04
N ASP A 177 -9.13 8.09 -14.41
CA ASP A 177 -9.59 6.74 -14.73
C ASP A 177 -10.29 6.08 -13.52
N ILE A 178 -9.78 6.30 -12.32
CA ILE A 178 -10.39 5.78 -11.08
C ILE A 178 -11.67 6.55 -10.77
N ALA A 179 -11.66 7.89 -10.93
CA ALA A 179 -12.84 8.72 -10.72
C ALA A 179 -14.00 8.29 -11.61
N ALA A 180 -13.74 8.00 -12.89
CA ALA A 180 -14.74 7.57 -13.86
C ALA A 180 -15.33 6.20 -13.52
N ILE A 181 -14.48 5.22 -13.21
CA ILE A 181 -14.90 3.83 -12.93
C ILE A 181 -15.74 3.75 -11.64
N TYR A 182 -15.32 4.46 -10.59
CA TYR A 182 -15.95 4.38 -9.27
C TYR A 182 -16.82 5.60 -8.95
N LYS A 183 -17.23 6.35 -9.98
CA LYS A 183 -18.01 7.58 -9.86
C LYS A 183 -19.21 7.45 -8.91
N PRO A 184 -20.08 6.42 -9.00
CA PRO A 184 -21.23 6.32 -8.12
C PRO A 184 -20.86 6.29 -6.63
N ALA A 185 -19.80 5.56 -6.27
CA ALA A 185 -19.34 5.46 -4.89
C ALA A 185 -18.71 6.78 -4.41
N PHE A 186 -17.94 7.46 -5.27
CA PHE A 186 -17.36 8.76 -4.90
C PHE A 186 -18.42 9.86 -4.78
N ASP A 187 -19.42 9.88 -5.66
CA ASP A 187 -20.52 10.83 -5.61
C ASP A 187 -21.32 10.68 -4.30
N GLU A 188 -21.57 9.44 -3.86
CA GLU A 188 -22.24 9.15 -2.59
C GLU A 188 -21.46 9.65 -1.36
N ILE A 189 -20.15 9.39 -1.33
CA ILE A 189 -19.28 9.73 -0.20
C ILE A 189 -19.02 11.23 -0.14
N PHE A 190 -18.59 11.83 -1.25
CA PHE A 190 -18.09 13.20 -1.28
C PHE A 190 -19.16 14.24 -1.59
N LYS A 191 -20.29 13.84 -2.18
CA LYS A 191 -21.46 14.70 -2.46
C LYS A 191 -21.09 16.00 -3.20
N GLY A 192 -20.16 15.91 -4.15
CA GLY A 192 -19.73 17.06 -4.97
C GLY A 192 -18.91 18.11 -4.22
N SER A 193 -18.26 17.76 -3.11
CA SER A 193 -17.40 18.70 -2.36
C SER A 193 -16.28 19.29 -3.22
N ASP A 194 -16.09 20.59 -3.08
CA ASP A 194 -14.99 21.40 -3.64
C ASP A 194 -13.58 20.96 -3.21
N ARG A 195 -13.48 20.23 -2.09
CA ARG A 195 -12.23 19.63 -1.61
C ARG A 195 -11.81 18.40 -2.42
N VAL A 196 -12.63 17.95 -3.35
CA VAL A 196 -12.31 16.84 -4.25
C VAL A 196 -11.92 17.38 -5.60
N ALA A 197 -10.72 17.07 -6.05
CA ALA A 197 -10.21 17.44 -7.36
C ALA A 197 -9.85 16.20 -8.16
N VAL A 198 -10.27 16.16 -9.42
CA VAL A 198 -9.86 15.11 -10.36
C VAL A 198 -8.64 15.57 -11.13
N PHE A 199 -7.63 14.72 -11.24
CA PHE A 199 -6.42 14.98 -12.02
C PHE A 199 -6.21 13.90 -13.08
N ASP A 200 -5.51 14.26 -14.14
CA ASP A 200 -5.17 13.38 -15.26
C ASP A 200 -3.64 13.42 -15.50
N ARG A 201 -3.16 12.77 -16.56
CA ARG A 201 -1.73 12.76 -16.93
C ARG A 201 -1.32 13.97 -17.77
N ILE A 202 -2.20 14.95 -17.95
CA ILE A 202 -1.90 16.16 -18.74
C ILE A 202 -1.33 17.21 -17.79
N PRO A 203 -0.07 17.64 -17.98
CA PRO A 203 0.56 18.61 -17.10
C PRO A 203 -0.28 19.89 -16.98
N LEU A 204 -0.42 20.40 -15.75
CA LEU A 204 -1.24 21.60 -15.48
C LEU A 204 -0.77 22.81 -16.31
N ARG A 205 0.54 22.93 -16.54
CA ARG A 205 1.14 23.97 -17.39
C ARG A 205 0.66 23.85 -18.84
N ALA A 206 0.52 22.63 -19.37
CA ALA A 206 0.01 22.40 -20.72
C ALA A 206 -1.46 22.79 -20.83
N LYS A 207 -2.30 22.44 -19.83
CA LYS A 207 -3.71 22.84 -19.79
C LYS A 207 -3.88 24.36 -19.80
N ARG A 208 -3.11 25.06 -18.97
CA ARG A 208 -3.10 26.53 -18.92
C ARG A 208 -2.69 27.17 -20.25
N ALA A 209 -1.79 26.53 -20.99
CA ALA A 209 -1.39 27.01 -22.32
C ALA A 209 -2.48 26.78 -23.38
N MET A 210 -3.25 25.68 -23.28
CA MET A 210 -4.36 25.39 -24.20
C MET A 210 -5.55 26.32 -24.01
N GLN A 211 -5.84 26.77 -22.79
CA GLN A 211 -6.95 27.67 -22.47
C GLN A 211 -6.70 29.14 -22.86
N LYS A 212 -5.46 29.51 -23.20
CA LYS A 212 -5.08 30.87 -23.60
C LYS A 212 -5.16 31.10 -25.12
N LYS A 213 -5.60 30.11 -25.89
CA LYS A 213 -5.89 30.22 -27.32
C LYS A 213 -7.39 30.32 -27.54
#